data_AF-A0A2E7FK72-F1
#
_entry.id   AF-A0A2E7FK72-F1
#
_cell.length_a   1.000
_cell.length_b   1.000
_cell.length_c   1.000
_cell.angle_alpha   90.00
_cell.angle_beta   90.00
_cell.angle_gamma   90.00
#
_symmetry.space_group_name_H-M   'P 1'
#
loop_
_entity.id
_entity.type
_entity.pdbx_description
1 polymer ?
#
loop_
_entity_poly.entity_id
_entity_poly.type
_entity_poly.pdbx_seq_one_letter_code
_entity_poly.pdbx_strand_id
1 'polypeptide(L)'
;MSNPFKMNKKTSKTSLRFLSAAMSIAAFLTLGCSQDTSETRTASDHSRDEDHASTHQDEDAHHDDGKKSEGGPNGGRLITIMEPAVEFIVQEDRTVVIQLLDENRNPVTPTNQVINLIGGERTSPTTLAFAKKGNRLVSDQPIPEGTSVPVVLQIMATTNAAVVREKFNVNLSECSSCDYQEYACVCGHDDH
;
A
#
# COMPACT_ATOMS: atom_id res chain seq x y z
N MET A 1 50.59 11.83 -13.95
CA MET A 1 50.14 10.46 -14.25
C MET A 1 48.92 10.52 -15.15
N SER A 2 49.03 9.91 -16.32
CA SER A 2 47.95 9.77 -17.30
C SER A 2 47.02 8.64 -16.86
N ASN A 3 45.70 8.89 -16.78
CA ASN A 3 44.73 7.95 -17.34
C ASN A 3 43.39 8.64 -17.64
N PRO A 4 42.93 8.62 -18.91
CA PRO A 4 41.65 9.16 -19.35
C PRO A 4 40.61 8.03 -19.45
N PHE A 5 39.44 8.20 -18.84
CA PHE A 5 38.28 7.36 -19.17
C PHE A 5 37.19 8.23 -19.80
N LYS A 6 37.14 8.15 -21.13
CA LYS A 6 36.14 8.71 -22.02
C LYS A 6 35.19 7.57 -22.40
N MET A 7 33.97 7.94 -22.82
CA MET A 7 32.90 7.12 -23.43
C MET A 7 31.86 6.61 -22.41
N ASN A 8 30.54 6.63 -22.67
CA ASN A 8 29.83 6.81 -23.93
C ASN A 8 28.39 7.31 -23.66
N LYS A 9 28.00 8.46 -24.22
CA LYS A 9 26.59 8.88 -24.30
C LYS A 9 25.91 8.06 -25.41
N LYS A 10 25.05 7.11 -25.08
CA LYS A 10 24.14 6.50 -26.05
C LYS A 10 22.88 7.35 -26.16
N THR A 11 22.88 8.24 -27.14
CA THR A 11 21.66 8.80 -27.73
C THR A 11 20.88 7.69 -28.41
N SER A 12 19.72 7.33 -27.88
CA SER A 12 18.72 6.54 -28.61
C SER A 12 17.67 7.49 -29.17
N LYS A 13 17.76 7.75 -30.47
CA LYS A 13 16.69 8.39 -31.25
C LYS A 13 15.89 7.25 -31.88
N THR A 14 14.66 7.04 -31.43
CA THR A 14 13.69 6.26 -32.20
C THR A 14 12.42 7.08 -32.32
N SER A 15 12.24 7.62 -33.52
CA SER A 15 11.01 8.23 -33.99
C SER A 15 10.23 7.15 -34.73
N LEU A 16 8.99 6.87 -34.34
CA LEU A 16 8.02 6.32 -35.29
C LEU A 16 6.61 6.77 -34.90
N ARG A 17 5.99 7.48 -35.84
CA ARG A 17 4.60 7.96 -35.80
C ARG A 17 3.70 6.99 -36.56
N PHE A 18 2.55 6.64 -36.01
CA PHE A 18 1.32 6.23 -36.72
C PHE A 18 0.14 6.69 -35.83
N LEU A 19 -0.57 7.79 -36.09
CA LEU A 19 -1.72 8.00 -37.00
C LEU A 19 -2.98 7.15 -36.68
N SER A 20 -3.88 7.80 -35.92
CA SER A 20 -5.32 8.04 -36.20
C SER A 20 -6.42 6.98 -36.07
N ALA A 21 -7.56 7.52 -35.60
CA ALA A 21 -8.98 7.13 -35.72
C ALA A 21 -9.52 6.01 -34.81
N ALA A 22 -10.79 5.96 -34.39
CA ALA A 22 -11.86 6.91 -34.08
C ALA A 22 -13.03 6.04 -33.55
N MET A 23 -13.87 6.61 -32.67
CA MET A 23 -15.28 6.27 -32.39
C MET A 23 -15.66 4.81 -32.02
N SER A 24 -16.30 4.64 -30.87
CA SER A 24 -17.78 4.56 -30.84
C SER A 24 -18.36 4.52 -29.43
N ILE A 25 -19.50 5.19 -29.33
CA ILE A 25 -20.37 5.42 -28.18
C ILE A 25 -21.32 4.23 -28.00
N ALA A 26 -21.58 3.82 -26.76
CA ALA A 26 -22.85 3.21 -26.40
C ALA A 26 -23.18 3.50 -24.93
N ALA A 27 -24.13 4.40 -24.73
CA ALA A 27 -24.82 4.62 -23.47
C ALA A 27 -25.86 3.52 -23.28
N PHE A 28 -25.93 2.94 -22.08
CA PHE A 28 -27.16 2.31 -21.58
C PHE A 28 -27.49 2.85 -20.20
N LEU A 29 -28.53 3.68 -20.19
CA LEU A 29 -29.32 4.13 -19.05
C LEU A 29 -30.28 3.01 -18.62
N THR A 30 -30.22 2.60 -17.37
CA THR A 30 -31.36 2.05 -16.61
C THR A 30 -31.18 2.52 -15.17
N LEU A 31 -31.79 3.64 -14.77
CA LEU A 31 -33.11 3.73 -14.11
C LEU A 31 -33.43 2.57 -13.17
N GLY A 32 -33.40 2.86 -11.87
CA GLY A 32 -33.91 2.02 -10.80
C GLY A 32 -33.90 2.77 -9.48
N CYS A 33 -34.88 3.66 -9.28
CA CYS A 33 -35.21 4.30 -8.01
C CYS A 33 -36.05 3.34 -7.13
N SER A 34 -35.83 3.41 -5.81
CA SER A 34 -36.76 3.18 -4.68
C SER A 34 -35.91 3.30 -3.39
N GLN A 35 -36.00 4.28 -2.45
CA GLN A 35 -37.15 4.81 -1.69
C GLN A 35 -38.05 3.67 -1.19
N ASP A 36 -38.31 3.41 0.09
CA ASP A 36 -38.33 4.18 1.32
C ASP A 36 -38.23 3.18 2.49
N THR A 37 -37.78 3.62 3.66
CA THR A 37 -38.59 3.77 4.89
C THR A 37 -37.69 3.88 6.12
N SER A 38 -37.65 5.09 6.65
CA SER A 38 -37.44 5.38 8.06
C SER A 38 -38.54 4.72 8.90
N GLU A 39 -38.16 3.89 9.88
CA GLU A 39 -38.97 3.65 11.07
C GLU A 39 -38.10 3.72 12.33
N THR A 40 -38.24 4.86 12.99
CA THR A 40 -38.23 5.10 14.44
C THR A 40 -38.23 3.84 15.30
N ARG A 41 -37.19 3.67 16.12
CA ARG A 41 -37.30 3.01 17.42
C ARG A 41 -36.60 3.82 18.50
N THR A 42 -37.46 4.52 19.24
CA THR A 42 -37.44 4.65 20.70
C THR A 42 -36.19 5.24 21.34
N ALA A 43 -36.36 6.47 21.80
CA ALA A 43 -35.58 7.07 22.88
C ALA A 43 -35.48 6.12 24.08
N SER A 44 -34.25 5.79 24.47
CA SER A 44 -33.95 5.42 25.85
C SER A 44 -33.28 6.62 26.49
N ASP A 45 -34.10 7.36 27.24
CA ASP A 45 -33.68 8.30 28.26
C ASP A 45 -32.96 7.52 29.37
N HIS A 46 -31.67 7.79 29.52
CA HIS A 46 -30.92 7.47 30.73
C HIS A 46 -30.20 8.73 31.20
N SER A 47 -31.01 9.64 31.73
CA SER A 47 -30.54 10.59 32.73
C SER A 47 -30.40 9.88 34.08
N ARG A 48 -29.16 9.77 34.57
CA ARG A 48 -28.77 10.11 35.95
C ARG A 48 -27.30 9.80 36.22
N ASP A 49 -26.63 10.87 36.62
CA ASP A 49 -25.33 10.93 37.27
C ASP A 49 -25.28 10.00 38.49
N GLU A 50 -24.24 9.17 38.58
CA GLU A 50 -23.64 8.79 39.85
C GLU A 50 -22.12 8.79 39.69
N ASP A 51 -21.49 9.68 40.43
CA ASP A 51 -20.05 9.89 40.52
C ASP A 51 -19.36 8.62 41.04
N HIS A 52 -18.64 7.93 40.17
CA HIS A 52 -17.61 6.97 40.58
C HIS A 52 -16.23 7.61 40.38
N ALA A 53 -15.81 8.30 41.44
CA ALA A 53 -14.42 8.63 41.69
C ALA A 53 -13.63 7.32 41.88
N SER A 54 -13.21 6.72 40.77
CA SER A 54 -12.20 5.67 40.73
C SER A 54 -10.85 6.38 40.61
N THR A 55 -10.21 6.61 41.75
CA THR A 55 -8.78 6.87 41.81
C THR A 55 -8.06 5.64 41.25
N HIS A 56 -7.70 5.69 39.97
CA HIS A 56 -6.78 4.72 39.37
C HIS A 56 -5.37 5.04 39.87
N GLN A 57 -5.02 4.44 41.00
CA GLN A 57 -3.63 4.29 41.42
C GLN A 57 -2.98 3.28 40.48
N ASP A 58 -2.09 3.81 39.66
CA ASP A 58 -0.87 3.19 39.14
C ASP A 58 -1.06 1.78 38.58
N GLU A 59 -1.54 1.76 37.33
CA GLU A 59 -1.56 0.56 36.50
C GLU A 59 -0.13 0.02 36.38
N ASP A 60 0.01 -1.23 36.80
CA ASP A 60 1.14 -2.08 36.49
C ASP A 60 1.51 -1.91 35.02
N ALA A 61 2.67 -1.31 34.78
CA ALA A 61 3.26 -1.18 33.46
C ALA A 61 3.45 -2.59 32.89
N HIS A 62 2.47 -3.02 32.11
CA HIS A 62 2.63 -4.09 31.14
C HIS A 62 3.64 -3.59 30.11
N HIS A 63 4.92 -3.74 30.44
CA HIS A 63 5.96 -3.84 29.44
C HIS A 63 5.65 -5.11 28.65
N ASP A 64 4.79 -4.96 27.65
CA ASP A 64 4.76 -5.91 26.55
C ASP A 64 6.16 -5.85 25.95
N ASP A 65 6.97 -6.87 26.25
CA ASP A 65 8.23 -7.17 25.58
C ASP A 65 7.94 -7.64 24.14
N GLY A 66 7.03 -6.91 23.48
CA GLY A 66 6.46 -7.16 22.19
C GLY A 66 7.61 -7.28 21.22
N LYS A 67 7.75 -8.47 20.65
CA LYS A 67 8.73 -8.79 19.63
C LYS A 67 8.74 -7.66 18.61
N LYS A 68 9.80 -6.85 18.60
CA LYS A 68 9.94 -5.73 17.66
C LYS A 68 9.62 -6.25 16.27
N SER A 69 8.65 -5.62 15.60
CA SER A 69 8.35 -5.96 14.21
C SER A 69 9.63 -5.85 13.39
N GLU A 70 9.88 -6.80 12.50
CA GLU A 70 11.05 -6.74 11.62
C GLU A 70 10.64 -6.06 10.32
N GLY A 71 11.41 -5.03 9.93
CA GLY A 71 11.23 -4.35 8.66
C GLY A 71 11.67 -5.21 7.49
N GLY A 72 11.36 -4.77 6.28
CA GLY A 72 11.83 -5.42 5.08
C GLY A 72 13.35 -5.29 4.89
N PRO A 73 14.04 -6.29 4.31
CA PRO A 73 15.50 -6.26 4.12
C PRO A 73 15.99 -5.17 3.16
N ASN A 74 15.10 -4.55 2.39
CA ASN A 74 15.38 -3.42 1.50
C ASN A 74 14.82 -2.09 2.03
N GLY A 75 14.45 -2.01 3.31
CA GLY A 75 13.88 -0.79 3.90
C GLY A 75 12.39 -0.60 3.64
N GLY A 76 11.71 -1.60 3.06
CA GLY A 76 10.29 -1.53 2.74
C GLY A 76 9.39 -2.09 3.85
N ARG A 77 8.08 -1.94 3.65
CA ARG A 77 7.05 -2.54 4.50
C ARG A 77 6.95 -4.03 4.23
N LEU A 78 7.10 -4.83 5.28
CA LEU A 78 7.03 -6.29 5.19
C LEU A 78 5.61 -6.80 5.43
N ILE A 79 5.09 -7.59 4.51
CA ILE A 79 3.74 -8.13 4.50
C ILE A 79 3.84 -9.66 4.51
N THR A 80 3.47 -10.26 5.65
CA THR A 80 3.68 -11.70 5.95
C THR A 80 2.39 -12.51 6.00
N ILE A 81 1.25 -11.93 5.62
CA ILE A 81 -0.07 -12.60 5.61
C ILE A 81 -0.16 -13.75 4.57
N MET A 82 0.82 -13.88 3.69
CA MET A 82 0.89 -14.96 2.69
C MET A 82 2.33 -15.29 2.32
N GLU A 83 2.49 -16.44 1.65
CA GLU A 83 3.77 -16.92 1.16
C GLU A 83 3.80 -17.00 -0.39
N PRO A 84 4.92 -16.61 -1.03
CA PRO A 84 6.08 -15.93 -0.43
C PRO A 84 5.68 -14.57 0.16
N ALA A 85 6.38 -14.14 1.21
CA ALA A 85 6.15 -12.84 1.83
C ALA A 85 6.41 -11.72 0.83
N VAL A 86 5.76 -10.58 1.03
CA VAL A 86 5.87 -9.42 0.15
C VAL A 86 6.57 -8.31 0.89
N GLU A 87 7.61 -7.73 0.29
CA GLU A 87 8.15 -6.44 0.71
C GLU A 87 7.69 -5.36 -0.27
N PHE A 88 7.02 -4.35 0.27
CA PHE A 88 6.52 -3.18 -0.45
C PHE A 88 7.50 -2.02 -0.27
N ILE A 89 8.06 -1.52 -1.37
CA ILE A 89 9.12 -0.49 -1.36
C ILE A 89 8.66 0.67 -2.23
N VAL A 90 8.67 1.89 -1.68
CA VAL A 90 8.43 3.11 -2.45
C VAL A 90 9.76 3.69 -2.90
N GLN A 91 9.89 3.92 -4.21
CA GLN A 91 11.08 4.49 -4.82
C GLN A 91 11.04 6.03 -4.79
N GLU A 92 12.17 6.69 -5.06
CA GLU A 92 12.27 8.16 -5.10
C GLU A 92 11.29 8.80 -6.10
N ASP A 93 11.02 8.13 -7.23
CA ASP A 93 10.04 8.58 -8.24
C ASP A 93 8.59 8.22 -7.89
N ARG A 94 8.35 7.76 -6.66
CA ARG A 94 7.07 7.30 -6.11
C ARG A 94 6.46 6.09 -6.83
N THR A 95 7.23 5.42 -7.69
CA THR A 95 6.86 4.08 -8.16
C THR A 95 7.06 3.06 -7.04
N VAL A 96 6.33 1.95 -7.14
CA VAL A 96 6.38 0.88 -6.14
C VAL A 96 7.12 -0.31 -6.70
N VAL A 97 8.02 -0.84 -5.91
CA VAL A 97 8.68 -2.12 -6.13
C VAL A 97 8.14 -3.13 -5.14
N ILE A 98 7.72 -4.28 -5.66
CA ILE A 98 7.41 -5.46 -4.85
C ILE A 98 8.55 -6.46 -5.00
N GLN A 99 9.15 -6.83 -3.86
CA GLN A 99 10.08 -7.94 -3.76
C GLN A 99 9.37 -9.10 -3.04
N LEU A 100 9.29 -10.25 -3.70
CA LEU A 100 8.85 -11.48 -3.04
C LEU A 100 10.03 -12.05 -2.24
N LEU A 101 9.75 -12.55 -1.04
CA LEU A 101 10.73 -13.06 -0.10
C LEU A 101 10.36 -14.48 0.36
N ASP A 102 11.36 -15.35 0.46
CA ASP A 102 11.21 -16.65 1.12
C ASP A 102 11.15 -16.52 2.65
N GLU A 103 11.04 -17.66 3.34
CA GLU A 103 11.02 -17.74 4.81
C GLU A 103 12.29 -17.16 5.46
N ASN A 104 13.41 -17.15 4.74
CA ASN A 104 14.70 -16.63 5.19
C ASN A 104 14.93 -15.16 4.78
N ARG A 105 13.89 -14.47 4.28
CA ARG A 105 13.95 -13.10 3.75
C ARG A 105 14.85 -12.93 2.53
N ASN A 106 15.10 -13.99 1.77
CA ASN A 106 15.81 -13.90 0.51
C ASN A 106 14.86 -13.58 -0.66
N PRO A 107 15.29 -12.75 -1.63
CA PRO A 107 14.55 -12.49 -2.85
C PRO A 107 14.19 -13.76 -3.64
N VAL A 108 12.91 -13.94 -3.96
CA VAL A 108 12.44 -14.98 -4.89
C VAL A 108 11.86 -14.35 -6.17
N THR A 109 11.95 -15.09 -7.28
CA THR A 109 11.49 -14.59 -8.58
C THR A 109 9.97 -14.68 -8.69
N PRO A 110 9.26 -13.59 -9.08
CA PRO A 110 7.84 -13.63 -9.37
C PRO A 110 7.51 -14.59 -10.51
N THR A 111 6.45 -15.37 -10.35
CA THR A 111 5.94 -16.33 -11.35
C THR A 111 4.53 -15.95 -11.76
N ASN A 112 3.53 -16.40 -11.02
CA ASN A 112 2.11 -16.31 -11.40
C ASN A 112 1.33 -15.31 -10.54
N GLN A 113 1.98 -14.63 -9.60
CA GLN A 113 1.32 -13.70 -8.68
C GLN A 113 0.72 -12.54 -9.46
N VAL A 114 -0.51 -12.15 -9.10
CA VAL A 114 -1.17 -10.95 -9.61
C VAL A 114 -1.26 -9.97 -8.45
N ILE A 115 -0.66 -8.79 -8.62
CA ILE A 115 -0.62 -7.74 -7.61
C ILE A 115 -1.17 -6.46 -8.23
N ASN A 116 -2.08 -5.80 -7.51
CA ASN A 116 -2.57 -4.47 -7.81
C ASN A 116 -2.50 -3.60 -6.56
N LEU A 117 -2.23 -2.32 -6.73
CA LEU A 117 -2.32 -1.33 -5.65
C LEU A 117 -3.41 -0.33 -6.00
N ILE A 118 -4.33 -0.10 -5.09
CA ILE A 118 -5.36 0.93 -5.22
C ILE A 118 -5.00 2.02 -4.22
N GLY A 119 -4.81 3.26 -4.67
CA GLY A 119 -4.42 4.37 -3.81
C GLY A 119 -5.07 5.69 -4.19
N GLY A 120 -4.87 6.71 -3.35
CA GLY A 120 -5.44 8.04 -3.52
C GLY A 120 -6.80 8.19 -2.85
N GLU A 121 -7.53 9.23 -3.23
CA GLU A 121 -8.81 9.57 -2.61
C GLU A 121 -9.88 8.50 -2.83
N ARG A 122 -10.66 8.20 -1.80
CA ARG A 122 -11.73 7.18 -1.87
C ARG A 122 -12.77 7.50 -2.95
N THR A 123 -12.99 8.78 -3.23
CA THR A 123 -13.93 9.26 -4.26
C THR A 123 -13.36 9.22 -5.67
N SER A 124 -12.04 9.07 -5.82
CA SER A 124 -11.33 9.03 -7.10
C SER A 124 -10.07 8.16 -7.01
N PRO A 125 -10.22 6.84 -6.78
CA PRO A 125 -9.08 5.95 -6.59
C PRO A 125 -8.28 5.77 -7.88
N THR A 126 -6.97 5.65 -7.74
CA THR A 126 -6.05 5.28 -8.82
C THR A 126 -5.61 3.84 -8.62
N THR A 127 -5.70 3.02 -9.67
CA THR A 127 -5.22 1.63 -9.65
C THR A 127 -3.89 1.53 -10.38
N LEU A 128 -2.88 0.97 -9.71
CA LEU A 128 -1.55 0.69 -10.23
C LEU A 128 -1.45 -0.80 -10.50
N ALA A 129 -1.06 -1.16 -11.73
CA ALA A 129 -0.73 -2.52 -12.11
C ALA A 129 0.78 -2.74 -11.99
N PHE A 130 1.19 -3.99 -11.83
CA PHE A 130 2.60 -4.33 -11.66
C PHE A 130 3.11 -5.19 -12.81
N ALA A 131 4.28 -4.84 -13.33
CA ALA A 131 4.98 -5.59 -14.36
C ALA A 131 6.28 -6.18 -13.82
N LYS A 132 6.60 -7.41 -14.23
CA LYS A 132 7.87 -8.05 -13.88
C LYS A 132 9.04 -7.33 -14.54
N LYS A 133 10.00 -6.89 -13.72
CA LYS A 133 11.29 -6.35 -14.15
C LYS A 133 12.40 -7.09 -13.39
N GLY A 134 13.01 -8.08 -14.04
CA GLY A 134 13.97 -8.97 -13.39
C GLY A 134 13.30 -9.87 -12.34
N ASN A 135 13.83 -9.83 -11.11
CA ASN A 135 13.33 -10.59 -9.95
C ASN A 135 12.35 -9.79 -9.07
N ARG A 136 11.84 -8.66 -9.58
CA ARG A 136 10.91 -7.75 -8.87
C ARG A 136 9.69 -7.49 -9.73
N LEU A 137 8.62 -7.03 -9.10
CA LEU A 137 7.48 -6.42 -9.79
C LEU A 137 7.54 -4.91 -9.56
N VAL A 138 7.27 -4.12 -10.60
CA VAL A 138 7.35 -2.65 -10.55
C VAL A 138 6.04 -2.07 -11.05
N SER A 139 5.51 -1.07 -10.35
CA SER A 139 4.27 -0.39 -10.75
C SER A 139 4.42 0.28 -12.12
N ASP A 140 3.31 0.38 -12.84
CA ASP A 140 3.22 1.02 -14.15
C ASP A 140 3.21 2.55 -14.07
N GLN A 141 2.83 3.10 -12.92
CA GLN A 141 2.78 4.52 -12.62
C GLN A 141 3.12 4.79 -11.14
N PRO A 142 3.47 6.04 -10.76
CA PRO A 142 3.68 6.41 -9.37
C PRO A 142 2.39 6.39 -8.55
N ILE A 143 2.52 6.25 -7.23
CA ILE A 143 1.40 6.45 -6.29
C ILE A 143 0.89 7.90 -6.41
N PRO A 144 -0.43 8.17 -6.30
CA PRO A 144 -0.96 9.54 -6.27
C PRO A 144 -0.26 10.44 -5.24
N GLU A 145 -0.15 11.74 -5.52
CA GLU A 145 0.45 12.72 -4.58
C GLU A 145 -0.31 12.81 -3.25
N GLY A 146 0.42 13.12 -2.18
CA GLY A 146 -0.14 13.28 -0.83
C GLY A 146 0.88 12.96 0.27
N THR A 147 0.71 13.57 1.43
CA THR A 147 1.59 13.37 2.60
C THR A 147 1.40 11.98 3.23
N SER A 148 0.17 11.49 3.24
CA SER A 148 -0.20 10.17 3.73
C SER A 148 -1.30 9.64 2.84
N VAL A 149 -0.95 8.71 1.94
CA VAL A 149 -1.86 8.22 0.90
C VAL A 149 -2.47 6.89 1.35
N PRO A 150 -3.79 6.78 1.55
CA PRO A 150 -4.40 5.50 1.88
C PRO A 150 -4.29 4.57 0.67
N VAL A 151 -3.86 3.34 0.93
CA VAL A 151 -3.72 2.30 -0.09
C VAL A 151 -4.34 0.97 0.33
N VAL A 152 -4.75 0.21 -0.67
CA VAL A 152 -5.15 -1.19 -0.56
C VAL A 152 -4.28 -1.98 -1.53
N LEU A 153 -3.37 -2.78 -0.99
CA LEU A 153 -2.60 -3.74 -1.76
C LEU A 153 -3.44 -5.02 -1.90
N GLN A 154 -3.67 -5.44 -3.14
CA GLN A 154 -4.38 -6.67 -3.47
C GLN A 154 -3.38 -7.68 -4.01
N ILE A 155 -3.31 -8.85 -3.38
CA ILE A 155 -2.35 -9.89 -3.73
C ILE A 155 -3.11 -11.18 -4.01
N MET A 156 -2.84 -11.78 -5.16
CA MET A 156 -3.30 -13.12 -5.51
C MET A 156 -2.08 -13.98 -5.84
N ALA A 157 -1.94 -15.15 -5.20
CA ALA A 157 -0.82 -16.05 -5.46
C ALA A 157 -0.79 -16.58 -6.91
N THR A 158 -1.98 -16.68 -7.54
CA THR A 158 -2.19 -17.01 -8.96
C THR A 158 -3.42 -16.26 -9.46
N THR A 159 -3.68 -16.25 -10.78
CA THR A 159 -4.83 -15.55 -11.37
C THR A 159 -6.21 -16.00 -10.87
N ASN A 160 -6.31 -17.21 -10.29
CA ASN A 160 -7.56 -17.79 -9.79
C ASN A 160 -7.59 -17.93 -8.26
N ALA A 161 -6.56 -17.44 -7.56
CA ALA A 161 -6.49 -17.49 -6.11
C ALA A 161 -7.41 -16.45 -5.47
N ALA A 162 -7.77 -16.67 -4.21
CA ALA A 162 -8.45 -15.66 -3.41
C ALA A 162 -7.59 -14.39 -3.28
N VAL A 163 -8.24 -13.22 -3.30
CA VAL A 163 -7.57 -11.94 -3.12
C VAL A 163 -7.31 -11.70 -1.64
N VAL A 164 -6.03 -11.65 -1.27
CA VAL A 164 -5.59 -11.12 0.04
C VAL A 164 -5.50 -9.59 -0.08
N ARG A 165 -5.99 -8.88 0.94
CA ARG A 165 -5.97 -7.41 0.96
C ARG A 165 -5.24 -6.92 2.19
N GLU A 166 -4.26 -6.06 1.96
CA GLU A 166 -3.53 -5.37 3.01
C GLU A 166 -3.80 -3.87 2.86
N LYS A 167 -4.26 -3.21 3.92
CA LYS A 167 -4.61 -1.79 3.93
C LYS A 167 -3.66 -1.04 4.84
N PHE A 168 -3.14 0.08 4.36
CA PHE A 168 -2.22 0.93 5.13
C PHE A 168 -2.13 2.30 4.47
N ASN A 169 -1.48 3.25 5.13
CA ASN A 169 -1.14 4.53 4.54
C ASN A 169 0.31 4.53 4.05
N VAL A 170 0.54 5.04 2.85
CA VAL A 170 1.88 5.38 2.37
C VAL A 170 2.20 6.78 2.88
N ASN A 171 2.80 6.84 4.05
CA ASN A 171 3.39 8.03 4.64
C ASN A 171 4.91 7.97 4.47
N LEU A 172 5.45 8.91 3.68
CA LEU A 172 6.89 8.97 3.35
C LEU A 172 7.69 9.83 4.33
N SER A 173 7.06 10.29 5.41
CA SER A 173 7.76 10.98 6.50
C SER A 173 8.70 10.00 7.20
N GLU A 174 9.82 10.49 7.70
CA GLU A 174 10.73 9.70 8.52
C GLU A 174 10.13 9.44 9.89
N CYS A 175 10.27 8.21 10.39
CA CYS A 175 9.82 7.87 11.72
C CYS A 175 10.76 8.49 12.77
N SER A 176 10.18 9.07 13.82
CA SER A 176 10.98 9.71 14.90
C SER A 176 11.71 8.71 15.80
N SER A 177 11.36 7.43 15.75
CA SER A 177 11.82 6.37 16.66
C SER A 177 12.56 5.21 16.01
N CYS A 178 12.55 5.10 14.68
CA CYS A 178 13.33 4.11 13.92
C CYS A 178 13.81 4.66 12.58
N ASP A 179 14.75 3.95 11.95
CA ASP A 179 15.40 4.38 10.70
C ASP A 179 14.55 4.10 9.44
N TYR A 180 13.24 3.94 9.58
CA TYR A 180 12.31 3.69 8.48
C TYR A 180 11.41 4.90 8.26
N GLN A 181 10.93 5.07 7.03
CA GLN A 181 9.76 5.92 6.78
C GLN A 181 8.52 5.32 7.42
N GLU A 182 7.54 6.15 7.75
CA GLU A 182 6.35 5.74 8.51
C GLU A 182 5.59 4.60 7.83
N TYR A 183 5.51 4.56 6.49
CA TYR A 183 4.87 3.44 5.78
C TYR A 183 5.51 2.07 6.03
N ALA A 184 6.79 2.04 6.41
CA ALA A 184 7.59 0.84 6.69
C ALA A 184 7.95 0.73 8.18
N CYS A 185 7.35 1.57 9.04
CA CYS A 185 7.66 1.64 10.45
C CYS A 185 7.40 0.30 11.16
N VAL A 186 8.26 0.02 12.13
CA VAL A 186 8.23 -1.21 12.94
C VAL A 186 7.92 -0.96 14.40
N CYS A 187 7.78 0.32 14.79
CA CYS A 187 7.59 0.73 16.17
C CYS A 187 6.15 0.51 16.68
N GLY A 188 5.20 0.20 15.80
CA GLY A 188 3.81 -0.06 16.19
C GLY A 188 3.05 1.19 16.64
N HIS A 189 3.48 2.38 16.21
CA HIS A 189 2.82 3.64 16.55
C HIS A 189 1.64 3.99 15.62
N ASP A 190 1.30 3.11 14.66
CA ASP A 190 0.29 3.34 13.61
C ASP A 190 -1.18 3.29 14.11
N ASP A 191 -1.40 3.15 15.42
CA ASP A 191 -2.72 3.29 16.02
C ASP A 191 -2.94 4.73 16.45
N HIS A 192 -3.67 5.52 15.65
CA HIS A 192 -4.68 6.51 16.08
C HIS A 192 -5.43 7.13 14.89
#